data_AF-A0A562SGZ8-F1
#
_entry.id   AF-A0A562SGZ8-F1
#
_cell.length_a   1.000
_cell.length_b   1.000
_cell.length_c   1.000
_cell.angle_alpha   90.00
_cell.angle_beta   90.00
_cell.angle_gamma   90.00
#
_symmetry.space_group_name_H-M   'P 1'
#
loop_
_entity.id
_entity.type
_entity.pdbx_description
1 polymer ?
#
loop_
_entity_poly.entity_id
_entity_poly.type
_entity_poly.pdbx_seq_one_letter_code
_entity_poly.pdbx_strand_id
1 'polypeptide(L)'
;MALRLIFFTVILLKSMVQVPINNLYNTLTTLPRKIAVKTSSIPRHHKNETIHYFTMTNNVKPQRIAICAKDIVQLYACSESTARRKIQLVRDVLAKTEKQTVTIKDFCTVHGLDYVETLQYLELI
;
A
#
# COMPACT_ATOMS: atom_id res chain seq x y z
N MET A 1 2.29 -0.84 -45.18
CA MET A 1 2.01 -0.07 -43.95
C MET A 1 0.57 -0.30 -43.50
N ALA A 2 0.29 -1.45 -42.87
CA ALA A 2 -1.09 -1.83 -42.52
C ALA A 2 -1.13 -2.85 -41.36
N LEU A 3 -0.36 -2.64 -40.29
CA LEU A 3 -0.31 -3.60 -39.17
C LEU A 3 -0.16 -2.93 -37.80
N ARG A 4 -0.79 -1.77 -37.59
CA ARG A 4 -0.73 -1.03 -36.31
C ARG A 4 -2.09 -0.66 -35.71
N LEU A 5 -3.20 -1.23 -36.19
CA LEU A 5 -4.54 -0.81 -35.78
C LEU A 5 -5.38 -1.87 -35.05
N ILE A 6 -4.88 -3.08 -34.83
CA ILE A 6 -5.67 -4.17 -34.20
C ILE A 6 -5.37 -4.32 -32.70
N PHE A 7 -4.27 -3.79 -32.18
CA PHE A 7 -3.93 -3.95 -30.76
C PHE A 7 -4.60 -2.95 -29.80
N PHE A 8 -5.28 -1.92 -30.32
CA PHE A 8 -5.91 -0.89 -29.49
C PHE A 8 -7.31 -1.25 -28.98
N THR A 9 -7.94 -2.32 -29.46
CA THR A 9 -9.34 -2.64 -29.12
C THR A 9 -9.50 -3.59 -27.92
N VAL A 10 -8.43 -4.22 -27.42
CA VAL A 10 -8.53 -5.18 -26.30
C VAL A 10 -8.35 -4.52 -24.92
N ILE A 11 -7.91 -3.26 -24.86
CA ILE A 11 -7.62 -2.57 -23.58
C ILE A 11 -8.87 -1.92 -22.96
N LEU A 12 -10.00 -1.88 -23.65
CA LEU A 12 -11.19 -1.11 -23.23
C LEU A 12 -12.34 -1.93 -22.64
N LEU A 13 -12.11 -3.19 -22.22
CA LEU A 13 -13.16 -4.07 -21.69
C LEU A 13 -12.93 -4.59 -20.26
N LYS A 14 -12.09 -3.91 -19.46
CA LYS A 14 -11.83 -4.30 -18.05
C LYS A 14 -12.29 -3.26 -17.02
N SER A 15 -13.23 -2.40 -17.42
CA SER A 15 -13.78 -1.33 -16.60
C SER A 15 -15.17 -1.65 -16.07
N MET A 16 -15.37 -2.77 -15.36
CA MET A 16 -16.56 -2.98 -14.51
C MET A 16 -16.30 -4.10 -13.50
N VAL A 17 -15.73 -3.80 -12.33
CA VAL A 17 -16.15 -4.42 -11.06
C VAL A 17 -15.93 -3.39 -9.95
N GLN A 18 -17.04 -2.88 -9.46
CA GLN A 18 -17.15 -1.95 -8.36
C GLN A 18 -17.71 -2.74 -7.19
N VAL A 19 -16.90 -3.02 -6.16
CA VAL A 19 -17.39 -3.52 -4.87
C VAL A 19 -16.59 -2.86 -3.75
N PRO A 20 -17.18 -1.93 -2.99
CA PRO A 20 -16.62 -1.45 -1.74
C PRO A 20 -17.07 -2.37 -0.59
N ILE A 21 -16.13 -3.01 0.11
CA ILE A 21 -16.40 -3.64 1.40
C ILE A 21 -15.72 -2.79 2.47
N ASN A 22 -16.41 -1.73 2.90
CA ASN A 22 -16.14 -1.05 4.15
C ASN A 22 -17.10 -1.62 5.21
N ASN A 23 -16.60 -1.65 6.46
CA ASN A 23 -17.32 -1.84 7.72
C ASN A 23 -17.85 -3.24 8.03
N LEU A 24 -17.13 -3.97 8.89
CA LEU A 24 -17.76 -4.85 9.90
C LEU A 24 -16.79 -5.33 11.00
N TYR A 25 -16.05 -4.43 11.64
CA TYR A 25 -15.45 -4.73 12.96
C TYR A 25 -15.48 -3.50 13.85
N ASN A 26 -16.66 -3.14 14.34
CA ASN A 26 -16.84 -2.30 15.52
C ASN A 26 -18.29 -2.44 16.00
N THR A 27 -18.60 -3.55 16.69
CA THR A 27 -19.85 -3.72 17.46
C THR A 27 -19.74 -4.96 18.36
N LEU A 28 -18.85 -4.89 19.34
CA LEU A 28 -18.86 -5.79 20.51
C LEU A 28 -18.71 -4.94 21.78
N THR A 29 -19.74 -4.15 22.07
CA THR A 29 -19.96 -3.51 23.37
C THR A 29 -21.39 -3.79 23.82
N THR A 30 -21.59 -4.94 24.46
CA THR A 30 -22.78 -5.26 25.27
C THR A 30 -22.34 -5.33 26.73
N LEU A 31 -22.52 -4.22 27.47
CA LEU A 31 -23.56 -4.00 28.48
C LEU A 31 -23.08 -4.27 29.93
N PRO A 32 -23.71 -3.63 30.94
CA PRO A 32 -23.03 -3.09 32.11
C PRO A 32 -23.17 -3.99 33.35
N ARG A 33 -22.17 -3.94 34.25
CA ARG A 33 -22.35 -4.36 35.65
C ARG A 33 -22.24 -3.16 36.57
N LYS A 34 -23.35 -2.94 37.29
CA LYS A 34 -23.56 -1.94 38.34
C LYS A 34 -22.62 -2.17 39.53
N ILE A 35 -22.01 -1.06 39.97
CA ILE A 35 -21.95 -0.52 41.33
C ILE A 35 -21.36 -1.42 42.44
N ALA A 36 -20.22 -0.99 42.97
CA ALA A 36 -19.99 -0.96 44.41
C ALA A 36 -19.16 0.29 44.76
N VAL A 37 -19.81 1.20 45.48
CA VAL A 37 -19.24 2.41 46.07
C VAL A 37 -18.38 2.02 47.27
N LYS A 38 -17.18 2.58 47.37
CA LYS A 38 -16.58 2.85 48.69
C LYS A 38 -15.81 4.17 48.63
N THR A 39 -16.36 5.15 49.33
CA THR A 39 -15.82 6.48 49.58
C THR A 39 -14.60 6.42 50.48
N SER A 40 -13.54 7.17 50.17
CA SER A 40 -12.66 7.77 51.18
C SER A 40 -11.88 8.97 50.61
N SER A 41 -12.24 10.16 51.11
CA SER A 41 -11.38 11.28 51.51
C SER A 41 -10.32 11.87 50.54
N ILE A 42 -10.71 12.98 49.88
CA ILE A 42 -10.08 14.34 49.76
C ILE A 42 -8.69 14.49 50.46
N PRO A 43 -7.64 15.21 49.93
CA PRO A 43 -7.70 16.52 49.24
C PRO A 43 -6.83 16.77 47.98
N ARG A 44 -7.16 17.91 47.39
CA ARG A 44 -6.61 18.62 46.23
C ARG A 44 -5.10 18.95 46.36
N HIS A 45 -4.34 18.83 45.27
CA HIS A 45 -3.35 19.85 44.87
C HIS A 45 -2.98 19.77 43.38
N HIS A 46 -3.57 20.69 42.63
CA HIS A 46 -3.05 21.43 41.48
C HIS A 46 -1.63 21.07 40.98
N LYS A 47 -1.52 20.40 39.83
CA LYS A 47 -0.53 20.70 38.78
C LYS A 47 -1.17 20.44 37.42
N ASN A 48 -1.53 21.52 36.74
CA ASN A 48 -1.88 21.49 35.32
C ASN A 48 -0.60 21.21 34.55
N GLU A 49 -0.28 19.94 34.36
CA GLU A 49 0.73 19.53 33.39
C GLU A 49 0.09 19.67 32.01
N THR A 50 0.39 20.78 31.35
CA THR A 50 0.14 20.94 29.92
C THR A 50 0.81 19.78 29.21
N ILE A 51 0.02 18.79 28.81
CA ILE A 51 0.47 17.73 27.91
C ILE A 51 0.71 18.41 26.57
N HIS A 52 1.95 18.87 26.37
CA HIS A 52 2.45 19.19 25.04
C HIS A 52 2.50 17.87 24.28
N TYR A 53 1.43 17.58 23.54
CA TYR A 53 1.48 16.57 22.51
C TYR A 53 2.56 17.04 21.52
N PHE A 54 3.73 16.42 21.58
CA PHE A 54 4.72 16.57 20.54
C PHE A 54 4.14 15.84 19.33
N THR A 55 3.41 16.57 18.48
CA THR A 55 3.02 16.08 17.16
C THR A 55 4.31 15.76 16.42
N MET A 56 4.69 14.47 16.43
CA MET A 56 5.70 13.92 15.55
C MET A 56 5.18 14.07 14.13
N THR A 57 5.36 15.25 13.54
CA THR A 57 5.25 15.43 12.11
C THR A 57 6.47 14.74 11.50
N ASN A 58 6.38 13.41 11.47
CA ASN A 58 7.30 12.53 10.77
C ASN A 58 7.26 12.93 9.30
N ASN A 59 8.16 13.85 8.95
CA ASN A 59 8.43 14.31 7.60
C ASN A 59 9.23 13.20 6.87
N VAL A 60 8.76 11.96 6.98
CA VAL A 60 9.33 10.78 6.35
C VAL A 60 8.91 10.89 4.90
N LYS A 61 9.80 11.42 4.07
CA LYS A 61 9.63 11.33 2.62
C LYS A 61 9.33 9.86 2.29
N PRO A 62 8.27 9.57 1.52
CA PRO A 62 7.94 8.20 1.18
C PRO A 62 9.16 7.59 0.51
N GLN A 63 9.76 6.59 1.16
CA GLN A 63 10.95 5.92 0.64
C GLN A 63 10.51 5.19 -0.63
N ARG A 64 10.98 5.65 -1.78
CA ARG A 64 10.66 5.05 -3.07
C ARG A 64 11.43 3.75 -3.19
N ILE A 65 10.78 2.62 -2.94
CA ILE A 65 11.40 1.30 -3.05
C ILE A 65 11.47 0.92 -4.55
N ALA A 66 12.69 0.80 -5.07
CA ALA A 66 12.94 0.34 -6.43
C ALA A 66 12.70 -1.17 -6.53
N ILE A 67 12.07 -1.62 -7.62
CA ILE A 67 11.90 -3.05 -7.88
C ILE A 67 13.10 -3.59 -8.66
N CYS A 68 13.63 -4.73 -8.21
CA CYS A 68 14.75 -5.41 -8.84
C CYS A 68 14.27 -6.62 -9.65
N ALA A 69 15.13 -7.11 -10.56
CA ALA A 69 14.81 -8.30 -11.34
C ALA A 69 14.60 -9.54 -10.46
N LYS A 70 15.35 -9.65 -9.35
CA LYS A 70 15.21 -10.75 -8.37
C LYS A 70 13.83 -10.77 -7.73
N ASP A 71 13.29 -9.63 -7.34
CA ASP A 71 11.95 -9.51 -6.76
C ASP A 71 10.87 -10.02 -7.74
N ILE A 72 11.04 -9.71 -9.03
CA ILE A 72 10.11 -10.16 -10.08
C ILE A 72 10.27 -11.66 -10.35
N VAL A 73 11.50 -12.19 -10.28
CA VAL A 73 11.73 -13.65 -10.34
C VAL A 73 10.97 -14.34 -9.20
N GLN A 74 10.99 -13.78 -7.99
CA GLN A 74 10.24 -14.31 -6.85
C GLN A 74 8.72 -14.21 -7.07
N LEU A 75 8.21 -13.04 -7.49
CA LEU A 75 6.78 -12.80 -7.70
C LEU A 75 6.15 -13.67 -8.81
N TYR A 76 6.88 -13.92 -9.90
CA TYR A 76 6.35 -14.62 -11.08
C TYR A 76 6.95 -16.00 -11.33
N ALA A 77 7.85 -16.47 -10.46
CA ALA A 77 8.59 -17.72 -10.64
C ALA A 77 9.20 -17.84 -12.06
N CYS A 78 9.82 -16.76 -12.56
CA CYS A 78 10.32 -16.68 -13.94
C CYS A 78 11.84 -16.53 -14.01
N SER A 79 12.42 -16.68 -15.20
CA SER A 79 13.85 -16.43 -15.39
C SER A 79 14.21 -14.96 -15.20
N GLU A 80 15.46 -14.67 -14.83
CA GLU A 80 15.93 -13.29 -14.67
C GLU A 80 15.84 -12.49 -15.99
N SER A 81 16.04 -13.14 -17.14
CA SER A 81 15.88 -12.49 -18.45
C SER A 81 14.44 -12.05 -18.70
N THR A 82 13.46 -12.88 -18.32
CA THR A 82 12.03 -12.56 -18.37
C THR A 82 11.70 -11.42 -17.41
N ALA A 83 12.27 -11.44 -16.20
CA ALA A 83 12.09 -10.38 -15.21
C ALA A 83 12.59 -9.02 -15.73
N ARG A 84 13.79 -8.97 -16.33
CA ARG A 84 14.32 -7.74 -16.95
C ARG A 84 13.42 -7.22 -18.08
N ARG A 85 12.87 -8.11 -18.91
CA ARG A 85 11.89 -7.73 -19.95
C ARG A 85 10.60 -7.14 -19.34
N LYS A 86 10.11 -7.69 -18.23
CA LYS A 86 8.95 -7.13 -17.52
C LYS A 86 9.24 -5.73 -16.97
N ILE A 87 10.43 -5.49 -16.39
CA ILE A 87 10.85 -4.14 -15.96
C ILE A 87 10.87 -3.18 -17.15
N GLN A 88 11.42 -3.61 -18.28
CA GLN A 88 11.48 -2.78 -19.48
C GLN A 88 10.07 -2.44 -19.99
N LEU A 89 9.15 -3.42 -20.02
CA LEU A 89 7.75 -3.17 -20.37
C LEU A 89 7.12 -2.11 -19.46
N VAL A 90 7.35 -2.19 -18.14
CA VAL A 90 6.84 -1.18 -17.21
C VAL A 90 7.46 0.20 -17.48
N ARG A 91 8.75 0.28 -17.84
CA ARG A 91 9.37 1.54 -18.27
C ARG A 91 8.71 2.10 -19.52
N ASP A 92 8.49 1.27 -20.52
CA ASP A 92 7.91 1.67 -21.80
C ASP A 92 6.47 2.17 -21.61
N VAL A 93 5.66 1.47 -20.81
CA VAL A 93 4.27 1.86 -20.49
C VAL A 93 4.22 3.20 -19.74
N LEU A 94 5.16 3.45 -18.83
CA LEU A 94 5.22 4.68 -18.04
C LEU A 94 6.07 5.78 -18.68
N ALA A 95 6.53 5.58 -19.93
CA ALA A 95 7.43 6.48 -20.64
C ALA A 95 8.66 6.92 -19.81
N LYS A 96 9.21 5.99 -19.00
CA LYS A 96 10.37 6.26 -18.15
C LYS A 96 11.67 6.14 -18.94
N THR A 97 12.57 7.07 -18.69
CA THR A 97 13.94 6.99 -19.23
C THR A 97 14.76 5.92 -18.50
N GLU A 98 15.84 5.45 -19.12
CA GLU A 98 16.73 4.43 -18.51
C GLU A 98 17.31 4.86 -17.15
N LYS A 99 17.52 6.17 -16.97
CA LYS A 99 18.00 6.76 -15.71
C LYS A 99 16.95 6.76 -14.60
N GLN A 100 15.67 6.64 -14.96
CA GLN A 100 14.59 6.57 -13.99
C GLN A 100 14.39 5.13 -13.52
N THR A 101 14.31 4.97 -12.20
CA THR A 101 14.04 3.69 -11.57
C THR A 101 12.56 3.36 -11.64
N VAL A 102 12.28 2.08 -11.83
CA VAL A 102 10.93 1.53 -11.66
C VAL A 102 10.76 1.20 -10.19
N THR A 103 9.70 1.71 -9.57
CA THR A 103 9.37 1.39 -8.18
C THR A 103 8.43 0.19 -8.11
N ILE A 104 8.35 -0.46 -6.94
CA ILE A 104 7.38 -1.54 -6.71
C ILE A 104 5.96 -1.04 -6.99
N LYS A 105 5.64 0.20 -6.61
CA LYS A 105 4.32 0.81 -6.85
C LYS A 105 4.01 0.95 -8.35
N ASP A 106 4.98 1.40 -9.14
CA ASP A 106 4.84 1.50 -10.60
C ASP A 106 4.54 0.13 -11.20
N PHE A 107 5.30 -0.88 -10.77
CA PHE A 107 5.16 -2.25 -11.24
C PHE A 107 3.78 -2.83 -10.88
N CYS A 108 3.35 -2.66 -9.64
CA CYS A 108 2.01 -3.07 -9.18
C CYS A 108 0.91 -2.38 -9.98
N THR A 109 1.07 -1.09 -10.26
CA THR A 109 0.09 -0.30 -11.04
C THR A 109 -0.06 -0.84 -12.46
N VAL A 110 1.05 -1.17 -13.14
CA VAL A 110 1.02 -1.68 -14.52
C VAL A 110 0.49 -3.11 -14.59
N HIS A 111 0.80 -3.95 -13.60
CA HIS A 111 0.40 -5.36 -13.59
C HIS A 111 -0.92 -5.64 -12.86
N GLY A 112 -1.51 -4.63 -12.21
CA GLY A 112 -2.75 -4.78 -11.44
C GLY A 112 -2.58 -5.61 -10.16
N LEU A 113 -1.42 -5.49 -9.50
CA LEU A 113 -1.14 -6.15 -8.23
C LEU A 113 -1.45 -5.22 -7.06
N ASP A 114 -1.83 -5.77 -5.91
CA ASP A 114 -1.94 -4.98 -4.68
C ASP A 114 -0.55 -4.63 -4.14
N TYR A 115 -0.35 -3.36 -3.81
CA TYR A 115 0.94 -2.86 -3.35
C TYR A 115 1.33 -3.39 -1.98
N VAL A 116 0.37 -3.50 -1.06
CA VAL A 116 0.63 -3.94 0.32
C VAL A 116 0.91 -5.43 0.34
N GLU A 117 0.10 -6.23 -0.36
CA GLU A 117 0.33 -7.67 -0.49
C GLU A 117 1.68 -7.97 -1.16
N THR A 118 2.05 -7.21 -2.19
CA THR A 118 3.35 -7.38 -2.86
C THR A 118 4.51 -7.07 -1.91
N LEU A 119 4.40 -6.02 -1.08
CA LEU A 119 5.44 -5.70 -0.10
C LEU A 119 5.57 -6.77 0.99
N GLN A 120 4.45 -7.31 1.48
CA GLN A 120 4.45 -8.41 2.45
C GLN A 120 5.09 -9.67 1.86
N TYR A 121 4.73 -10.00 0.62
CA TYR A 121 5.29 -11.17 -0.07
C TYR A 121 6.80 -11.06 -0.31
N LEU A 122 7.30 -9.85 -0.52
CA LEU A 122 8.74 -9.57 -0.66
C LEU A 122 9.45 -9.33 0.68
N GLU A 123 8.74 -9.48 1.82
CA GLU A 123 9.29 -9.30 3.17
C GLU A 123 9.90 -7.89 3.39
N LEU A 124 9.30 -6.86 2.78
CA LEU A 124 9.77 -5.46 2.87
C LEU A 124 9.06 -4.63 3.95
N ILE A 125 7.97 -5.16 4.51
CA ILE A 125 7.20 -4.62 5.64
C ILE A 125 6.74 -5.79 6.52
#